data_AF-A0A218KI70-F1
#
_entry.id   AF-A0A218KI70-F1
#
_cell.length_a   1.000
_cell.length_b   1.000
_cell.length_c   1.000
_cell.angle_alpha   90.00
_cell.angle_beta   90.00
_cell.angle_gamma   90.00
#
_symmetry.space_group_name_H-M   'P 1'
#
loop_
_entity.id
_entity.type
_entity.pdbx_description
1 polymer ?
#
loop_
_entity_poly.entity_id
_entity_poly.type
_entity_poly.pdbx_seq_one_letter_code
_entity_poly.pdbx_strand_id
1 'polypeptide(L)'
;YFTENDNVGDRDKRHVGVYVGACAADYEHHVACHSANAFTATGNLKSFVPGKVSHYFGWTGPSMTFDTACSASAVAIHTACQNLLCGE
;
A
#
# COMPACT_ATOMS: atom_id res chain seq x y z
N TYR A 1 -13.26 21.09 2.65
CA TYR A 1 -12.24 20.86 3.69
C TYR A 1 -10.89 21.20 3.10
N PHE A 2 -10.24 22.21 3.68
CA PHE A 2 -8.91 22.75 3.40
C PHE A 2 -8.54 23.05 1.93
N THR A 3 -8.72 24.32 1.56
CA THR A 3 -8.05 24.96 0.42
C THR A 3 -6.88 25.77 0.97
N GLU A 4 -5.65 25.32 0.79
CA GLU A 4 -4.44 26.12 1.03
C GLU A 4 -3.58 26.18 -0.24
N ASN A 5 -3.02 27.37 -0.43
CA ASN A 5 -2.58 27.99 -1.67
C ASN A 5 -1.35 27.36 -2.36
N ASP A 6 -1.34 27.55 -3.68
CA ASP A 6 -0.29 27.31 -4.67
C ASP A 6 1.09 27.92 -4.32
N ASN A 7 2.17 27.11 -4.44
CA ASN A 7 3.51 27.48 -4.95
C ASN A 7 4.55 26.34 -4.81
N VAL A 8 4.23 25.13 -5.28
CA VAL A 8 5.22 24.06 -5.53
C VAL A 8 4.86 23.48 -6.90
N GLY A 9 5.71 23.70 -7.90
CA GLY A 9 5.40 23.46 -9.31
C GLY A 9 4.75 22.11 -9.59
N ASP A 10 3.60 22.14 -10.29
CA ASP A 10 2.84 21.05 -10.92
C ASP A 10 3.21 19.60 -10.51
N ARG A 11 3.25 19.32 -9.20
CA ARG A 11 3.35 17.94 -8.71
C ARG A 11 1.93 17.41 -8.64
N ASP A 12 1.65 16.37 -9.43
CA ASP A 12 0.37 15.68 -9.40
C ASP A 12 0.01 15.36 -7.95
N LYS A 13 -1.03 16.02 -7.41
CA LYS A 13 -1.49 15.84 -6.03
C LYS A 13 -1.93 14.40 -5.76
N ARG A 14 -2.03 13.56 -6.80
CA ARG A 14 -2.36 12.14 -6.71
C ARG A 14 -1.12 11.25 -6.71
N HIS A 15 0.08 11.78 -6.96
CA HIS A 15 1.34 11.04 -6.89
C HIS A 15 1.75 10.76 -5.45
N VAL A 16 1.04 9.83 -4.81
CA VAL A 16 1.26 9.38 -3.45
C VAL A 16 1.49 7.86 -3.47
N GLY A 17 2.60 7.41 -2.90
CA GLY A 17 2.92 5.99 -2.78
C GLY A 17 2.39 5.37 -1.49
N VAL A 18 2.06 4.08 -1.53
CA VAL A 18 1.62 3.26 -0.39
C VAL A 18 2.57 2.09 -0.20
N TYR A 19 3.22 2.04 0.95
CA TYR A 19 4.20 1.03 1.32
C TYR A 19 3.72 0.30 2.57
N VAL A 20 3.51 -1.01 2.48
CA VAL A 20 2.92 -1.81 3.56
C VAL A 20 3.87 -2.95 3.93
N GLY A 21 4.26 -3.05 5.20
CA GLY A 21 4.92 -4.23 5.75
C GLY A 21 3.90 -5.25 6.24
N ALA A 22 3.83 -6.43 5.63
CA ALA A 22 2.88 -7.48 6.01
C ALA A 22 3.54 -8.87 5.94
N CYS A 23 3.73 -9.49 7.12
CA CYS A 23 4.29 -10.84 7.25
C CYS A 23 3.19 -11.89 7.42
N ALA A 24 2.25 -11.67 8.35
CA ALA A 24 1.19 -12.61 8.65
C ALA A 24 -0.12 -12.23 7.94
N ALA A 25 -0.84 -13.25 7.46
CA ALA A 25 -2.19 -13.13 6.94
C ALA A 25 -3.07 -14.18 7.64
N ASP A 26 -3.26 -14.03 8.95
CA ASP A 26 -3.97 -15.03 9.77
C ASP A 26 -5.40 -15.28 9.27
N TYR A 27 -6.02 -14.25 8.71
CA TYR A 27 -7.36 -14.35 8.13
C TYR A 27 -7.42 -15.24 6.88
N GLU A 28 -6.33 -15.36 6.11
CA GLU A 28 -6.26 -16.26 4.96
C GLU A 28 -6.49 -17.71 5.39
N HIS A 29 -5.94 -18.11 6.54
CA HIS A 29 -6.15 -19.43 7.11
C HIS A 29 -7.61 -19.67 7.52
N HIS A 30 -8.26 -18.64 8.08
CA HIS A 30 -9.67 -18.72 8.46
C HIS A 30 -10.60 -18.81 7.23
N VAL A 31 -10.27 -18.09 6.15
CA VAL A 31 -11.04 -18.13 4.90
C VAL A 31 -10.84 -19.45 4.15
N ALA A 32 -9.67 -20.09 4.28
CA ALA A 32 -9.40 -21.40 3.67
C ALA A 32 -10.31 -22.53 4.21
N CYS A 33 -10.89 -22.37 5.40
CA CYS A 33 -11.88 -23.30 5.95
C CYS A 33 -13.27 -23.20 5.29
N HIS A 34 -13.48 -22.22 4.41
CA HIS A 34 -14.76 -21.96 3.73
C HIS A 34 -14.60 -22.16 2.21
N SER A 35 -15.71 -22.35 1.49
CA SER A 35 -15.68 -22.40 0.03
C SER A 35 -15.21 -21.07 -0.54
N ALA A 36 -14.18 -21.10 -1.39
CA ALA A 36 -13.68 -19.90 -2.06
C ALA A 36 -14.78 -19.26 -2.92
N ASN A 37 -14.86 -17.93 -2.89
CA ASN A 37 -15.71 -17.13 -3.76
C ASN A 37 -14.85 -16.16 -4.60
N ALA A 38 -15.49 -15.39 -5.47
CA ALA A 38 -14.80 -14.44 -6.36
C ALA A 38 -13.96 -13.37 -5.63
N PHE A 39 -14.27 -13.07 -4.37
CA PHE A 39 -13.58 -12.06 -3.56
C PHE A 39 -12.52 -12.64 -2.62
N THR A 40 -12.43 -13.97 -2.49
CA THR A 40 -11.48 -14.63 -1.60
C THR A 40 -10.04 -14.21 -1.92
N ALA A 41 -9.65 -14.20 -3.20
CA ALA A 41 -8.29 -13.79 -3.59
C ALA A 41 -8.05 -12.30 -3.34
N THR A 42 -8.90 -11.42 -3.88
CA THR A 42 -8.75 -9.96 -3.77
C THR A 42 -8.90 -9.44 -2.33
N GLY A 43 -9.56 -10.20 -1.46
CA GLY A 43 -9.79 -9.86 -0.06
C GLY A 43 -8.68 -10.27 0.88
N ASN A 44 -7.87 -11.28 0.53
CA ASN A 44 -6.87 -11.88 1.43
C ASN A 44 -5.42 -11.73 0.96
N LEU A 45 -5.18 -11.56 -0.34
CA LEU A 45 -3.82 -11.43 -0.85
C LEU A 45 -3.13 -10.18 -0.29
N LYS A 46 -1.99 -10.37 0.39
CA LYS A 46 -1.18 -9.30 0.99
C LYS A 46 -0.80 -8.19 -0.01
N SER A 47 -0.61 -8.54 -1.28
CA SER A 47 -0.29 -7.59 -2.37
C SER A 47 -1.43 -6.62 -2.70
N PHE A 48 -2.68 -6.98 -2.39
CA PHE A 48 -3.83 -6.10 -2.64
C PHE A 48 -4.01 -5.03 -1.56
N VAL A 49 -3.39 -5.19 -0.38
CA VAL A 49 -3.52 -4.21 0.72
C VAL A 49 -3.10 -2.80 0.31
N PRO A 50 -1.89 -2.55 -0.21
CA PRO A 50 -1.51 -1.21 -0.67
C PRO A 50 -2.36 -0.74 -1.85
N GLY A 51 -2.69 -1.64 -2.80
CA GLY A 51 -3.53 -1.30 -3.95
C GLY A 51 -4.94 -0.85 -3.58
N LYS A 52 -5.55 -1.42 -2.52
CA LYS A 52 -6.87 -0.99 -2.02
C LYS A 52 -6.82 0.41 -1.41
N VAL A 53 -5.76 0.72 -0.67
CA VAL A 53 -5.55 2.06 -0.10
C VAL A 53 -5.38 3.07 -1.24
N SER A 54 -4.49 2.79 -2.20
CA SER A 54 -4.28 3.64 -3.36
C SER A 54 -5.56 3.84 -4.17
N HIS A 55 -6.32 2.77 -4.41
CA HIS A 55 -7.59 2.84 -5.12
C HIS A 55 -8.63 3.69 -4.39
N TYR A 56 -8.76 3.53 -3.07
CA TYR A 56 -9.72 4.30 -2.27
C TYR A 56 -9.45 5.80 -2.29
N PHE A 57 -8.17 6.19 -2.20
CA PHE A 57 -7.77 7.60 -2.22
C PHE A 57 -7.52 8.17 -3.63
N GLY A 58 -7.58 7.33 -4.67
CA GLY A 58 -7.24 7.71 -6.04
C GLY A 58 -5.76 8.04 -6.24
N TRP A 59 -4.88 7.49 -5.41
CA TRP A 59 -3.44 7.69 -5.50
C TRP A 59 -2.83 6.88 -6.63
N THR A 60 -1.93 7.51 -7.38
CA THR A 60 -1.31 7.00 -8.59
C THR A 60 0.16 6.63 -8.41
N GLY A 61 0.71 6.83 -7.21
CA GLY A 61 2.10 6.50 -6.89
C GLY A 61 2.34 5.00 -6.60
N PRO A 62 3.59 4.64 -6.25
CA PRO A 62 4.00 3.25 -6.03
C PRO A 62 3.15 2.55 -4.97
N SER A 63 2.71 1.31 -5.22
CA SER A 63 1.90 0.53 -4.27
C SER A 63 2.56 -0.82 -4.01
N MET A 64 3.24 -0.97 -2.87
CA MET A 64 4.14 -2.10 -2.62
C MET A 64 3.90 -2.75 -1.25
N THR A 65 3.99 -4.08 -1.22
CA THR A 65 3.96 -4.88 0.00
C THR A 65 5.33 -5.49 0.25
N PHE A 66 5.82 -5.40 1.49
CA PHE A 66 7.10 -5.95 1.92
C PHE A 66 6.87 -7.07 2.93
N ASP A 67 7.53 -8.20 2.72
CA ASP A 67 7.54 -9.34 3.63
C ASP A 67 8.99 -9.69 3.98
N THR A 68 9.49 -9.09 5.06
CA THR A 68 10.80 -9.41 5.65
C THR A 68 10.64 -9.84 7.10
N ALA A 69 9.55 -10.54 7.40
CA ALA A 69 9.16 -10.93 8.75
C ALA A 69 9.03 -9.72 9.71
N CYS A 70 9.62 -9.80 10.90
CA CYS A 70 9.50 -8.78 11.95
C CYS A 70 10.07 -7.41 11.55
N SER A 71 10.90 -7.33 10.50
CA SER A 71 11.45 -6.06 10.00
C SER A 71 10.66 -5.46 8.83
N ALA A 72 9.54 -6.08 8.42
CA ALA A 72 8.77 -5.67 7.25
C ALA A 72 8.35 -4.19 7.28
N SER A 73 7.93 -3.69 8.44
CA SER A 73 7.57 -2.28 8.62
C SER A 73 8.77 -1.34 8.47
N ALA A 74 9.93 -1.72 9.00
CA ALA A 74 11.16 -0.96 8.86
C ALA A 74 11.64 -0.91 7.40
N VAL A 75 11.53 -2.03 6.68
CA VAL A 75 11.85 -2.11 5.25
C VAL A 75 10.88 -1.27 4.42
N ALA A 76 9.57 -1.33 4.70
CA ALA A 76 8.59 -0.50 4.02
C ALA A 76 8.87 1.00 4.18
N ILE A 77 9.19 1.44 5.40
CA ILE A 77 9.57 2.85 5.68
C ILE A 77 10.88 3.19 4.98
N HIS A 78 11.89 2.31 5.05
CA HIS A 78 13.17 2.54 4.39
C HIS A 78 13.00 2.76 2.89
N THR A 79 12.24 1.90 2.21
CA THR A 79 11.95 2.03 0.79
C THR A 79 11.14 3.29 0.48
N ALA A 80 10.12 3.61 1.28
CA ALA A 80 9.36 4.85 1.10
C ALA A 80 10.28 6.10 1.16
N CYS A 81 11.17 6.16 2.15
CA CYS A 81 12.14 7.26 2.26
C CYS A 81 13.11 7.30 1.08
N GLN A 82 13.62 6.14 0.63
CA GLN A 82 14.49 6.08 -0.55
C GLN A 82 13.79 6.62 -1.79
N ASN A 83 12.54 6.22 -2.03
CA ASN A 83 11.79 6.63 -3.20
C ASN A 83 11.55 8.15 -3.18
N LEU A 84 11.17 8.72 -2.02
CA LEU A 84 11.04 10.17 -1.83
C LEU A 84 12.36 10.92 -2.07
N LEU A 85 13.50 10.37 -1.64
CA LEU A 85 14.82 10.97 -1.84
C LEU A 85 15.28 10.88 -3.30
N CYS A 86 14.89 9.82 -4.01
CA CYS A 86 15.16 9.62 -5.43
C CYS A 86 14.25 10.46 -6.35
N GLY A 87 13.21 11.10 -5.79
CA GLY A 87 12.29 11.94 -6.55
C GLY A 87 11.16 11.19 -7.24
N GLU A 88 10.83 9.98 -6.78
CA GLU A 88 9.47 9.44 -6.92
C GLU A 88 8.51 10.22 -6.00
#